data_AF-A0A7S3X4K4-F1
#
_entry.id   AF-A0A7S3X4K4-F1
#
_cell.length_a   1.000
_cell.length_b   1.000
_cell.length_c   1.000
_cell.angle_alpha   90.00
_cell.angle_beta   90.00
_cell.angle_gamma   90.00
#
_symmetry.space_group_name_H-M   'P 1'
#
loop_
_entity.id
_entity.type
_entity.pdbx_description
1 polymer ?
#
loop_
_entity_poly.entity_id
_entity_poly.type
_entity_poly.pdbx_seq_one_letter_code
_entity_poly.pdbx_strand_id
1 'polypeptide(L)'
;EPAMAEHRDKRAKAGPVLYPMDEPLMRKCDALMKNLMKKGQAVHFLRPVDWKKMGLHDYPKLIKQPMDLGTVSERLNRNHYARLEDFANETRLVWKNAFIFNAPDSLYFKAAKQLADMFEKHMEKFETEAEQVNPLQLDTMVRCNLLLADIQANPLAEWFLEPVDHVGLGLTDYTQVVTQPMDLSTVGKKLERNQYMSPEDFAHDVRLVFQNAIAYNSASSMFGVVAGILAAVFDRRFTLLTQAAAADPGRPIPDRPGWPTFAQKKKFYDLCTKLTLSDLNQMVGTVQKSCPTAVRSCGQKEVEVDVDELDMKTFNNIMLWVGTKSKVKAETQ
;
A
#
# COMPACT_ATOMS: atom_id res chain seq x y z
N GLU A 1 37.68 1.92 -21.40
CA GLU A 1 36.33 2.50 -21.52
C GLU A 1 35.33 1.40 -21.78
N PRO A 2 34.22 1.26 -21.04
CA PRO A 2 33.10 0.47 -21.52
C PRO A 2 32.13 1.38 -22.27
N ALA A 3 31.76 0.93 -23.47
CA ALA A 3 30.91 1.63 -24.42
C ALA A 3 29.54 1.98 -23.83
N MET A 4 29.14 3.24 -24.01
CA MET A 4 27.78 3.70 -23.75
C MET A 4 26.83 3.01 -24.73
N ALA A 5 26.00 2.09 -24.23
CA ALA A 5 24.89 1.55 -24.98
C ALA A 5 23.87 2.67 -25.22
N GLU A 6 23.62 3.00 -26.49
CA GLU A 6 22.58 3.93 -26.92
C GLU A 6 21.22 3.49 -26.36
N HIS A 7 20.65 4.31 -25.49
CA HIS A 7 19.33 4.09 -24.91
C HIS A 7 18.28 4.47 -25.96
N ARG A 8 17.84 3.50 -26.76
CA ARG A 8 16.65 3.66 -27.62
C ARG A 8 15.46 4.03 -26.74
N ASP A 9 14.78 5.12 -27.12
CA ASP A 9 13.57 5.61 -26.46
C ASP A 9 12.50 4.50 -26.43
N LYS A 10 12.25 3.97 -25.23
CA LYS A 10 11.30 2.86 -24.98
C LYS A 10 9.86 3.34 -24.76
N ARG A 11 9.54 4.63 -25.01
CA ARG A 11 8.20 5.21 -24.77
C ARG A 11 7.04 4.49 -25.48
N ALA A 12 7.29 3.63 -26.46
CA ALA A 12 6.24 3.12 -27.35
C ALA A 12 5.59 1.76 -27.01
N LYS A 13 5.80 1.15 -25.83
CA LYS A 13 5.22 -0.20 -25.55
C LYS A 13 4.70 -0.51 -24.13
N ALA A 14 4.62 0.46 -23.22
CA ALA A 14 4.02 0.20 -21.91
C ALA A 14 2.52 0.51 -21.96
N GLY A 15 1.69 -0.28 -21.26
CA GLY A 15 0.26 0.00 -21.07
C GLY A 15 0.01 1.32 -20.30
N PRO A 16 -1.17 1.54 -19.71
CA PRO A 16 -1.41 2.74 -18.92
C PRO A 16 -0.39 2.83 -17.78
N VAL A 17 0.38 3.92 -17.76
CA VAL A 17 1.40 4.19 -16.74
C VAL A 17 0.95 5.34 -15.86
N LEU A 18 1.11 5.18 -14.54
CA LEU A 18 0.88 6.29 -13.60
C LEU A 18 1.99 7.33 -13.76
N TYR A 19 1.57 8.58 -13.83
CA TYR A 19 2.41 9.79 -13.82
C TYR A 19 3.57 9.76 -14.83
N PRO A 20 3.28 9.82 -16.15
CA PRO A 20 4.32 9.98 -17.17
C PRO A 20 5.18 11.21 -16.92
N MET A 21 6.48 11.12 -17.20
CA MET A 21 7.42 12.23 -17.02
C MET A 21 7.28 13.24 -18.18
N ASP A 22 6.37 14.20 -18.04
CA ASP A 22 6.24 15.34 -18.95
C ASP A 22 7.19 16.49 -18.58
N GLU A 23 7.29 17.49 -19.46
CA GLU A 23 8.23 18.61 -19.27
C GLU A 23 7.93 19.43 -17.98
N PRO A 24 6.67 19.78 -17.65
CA PRO A 24 6.35 20.42 -16.38
C PRO A 24 6.76 19.60 -15.15
N LEU A 25 6.46 18.30 -15.12
CA LEU A 25 6.81 17.42 -13.99
C LEU A 25 8.32 17.24 -13.85
N MET A 26 9.03 17.15 -14.97
CA MET A 26 10.49 17.07 -14.99
C MET A 26 11.13 18.32 -14.38
N ARG A 27 10.64 19.53 -14.69
CA ARG A 27 11.10 20.77 -14.07
C ARG A 27 10.85 20.80 -12.56
N LYS A 28 9.71 20.26 -12.10
CA LYS A 28 9.42 20.12 -10.66
C LYS A 28 10.37 19.12 -9.98
N CYS A 29 10.67 18.00 -10.63
CA CYS A 29 11.63 17.00 -10.13
C CYS A 29 13.04 17.58 -10.04
N ASP A 30 13.47 18.38 -11.03
CA ASP A 30 14.78 19.04 -11.01
C ASP A 30 14.88 20.07 -9.88
N ALA A 31 13.82 20.87 -9.68
CA ALA A 31 13.75 21.81 -8.56
C ALA A 31 13.81 21.10 -7.20
N LEU A 32 13.10 19.96 -7.06
CA LEU A 32 13.16 19.11 -5.87
C LEU A 32 14.59 18.58 -5.63
N MET A 33 15.22 18.00 -6.66
CA MET A 33 16.57 17.44 -6.55
C MET A 33 17.59 18.51 -6.16
N LYS A 34 17.53 19.70 -6.78
CA LYS A 34 18.37 20.85 -6.43
C LYS A 34 18.14 21.32 -4.98
N ASN A 35 16.90 21.25 -4.48
CA ASN A 35 16.59 21.60 -3.10
C ASN A 35 17.19 20.58 -2.12
N LEU A 36 17.00 19.28 -2.38
CA LEU A 36 17.57 18.20 -1.57
C LEU A 36 19.09 18.32 -1.49
N MET A 37 19.77 18.46 -2.63
CA MET A 37 21.24 18.56 -2.70
C MET A 37 21.82 19.81 -1.99
N LYS A 38 21.01 20.85 -1.76
CA LYS A 38 21.42 22.05 -1.00
C LYS A 38 21.31 21.88 0.52
N LYS A 39 20.66 20.83 1.02
CA LYS A 39 20.55 20.59 2.46
C LYS A 39 21.89 20.16 3.03
N GLY A 40 22.22 20.60 4.25
CA GLY A 40 23.47 20.22 4.92
C GLY A 40 23.62 18.70 5.07
N GLN A 41 22.51 18.01 5.33
CA GLN A 41 22.41 16.55 5.41
C GLN A 41 22.82 15.84 4.12
N ALA A 42 22.67 16.49 2.95
CA ALA A 42 22.90 15.88 1.66
C ALA A 42 24.38 15.68 1.34
N VAL A 43 25.31 16.31 2.08
CA VAL A 43 26.76 16.27 1.84
C VAL A 43 27.30 14.84 1.73
N HIS A 44 26.70 13.88 2.44
CA HIS A 44 27.10 12.46 2.43
C HIS A 44 26.58 11.67 1.23
N PHE A 45 25.68 12.25 0.43
CA PHE A 45 24.95 11.57 -0.63
C PHE A 45 25.09 12.27 -1.99
N LEU A 46 25.98 13.27 -2.12
CA LEU A 46 26.15 14.04 -3.37
C LEU A 46 26.93 13.28 -4.45
N ARG A 47 27.69 12.25 -4.08
CA ARG A 47 28.58 11.49 -4.96
C ARG A 47 28.61 10.02 -4.55
N PRO A 48 29.01 9.10 -5.45
CA PRO A 48 29.19 7.70 -5.12
C PRO A 48 30.14 7.51 -3.92
N VAL A 49 29.83 6.55 -3.07
CA VAL A 49 30.70 6.16 -1.95
C VAL A 49 31.98 5.54 -2.48
N ASP A 50 33.12 6.19 -2.24
CA ASP A 50 34.45 5.63 -2.53
C ASP A 50 34.86 4.65 -1.41
N TRP A 51 34.17 3.52 -1.38
CA TRP A 51 34.32 2.50 -0.34
C TRP A 51 35.74 1.94 -0.28
N LYS A 52 36.50 1.95 -1.38
CA LYS A 52 37.90 1.53 -1.40
C LYS A 52 38.77 2.51 -0.62
N LYS A 53 38.68 3.80 -0.94
CA LYS A 53 39.45 4.85 -0.25
C LYS A 53 39.08 4.96 1.22
N MET A 54 37.82 4.68 1.56
CA MET A 54 37.31 4.71 2.93
C MET A 54 37.55 3.40 3.70
N GLY A 55 38.14 2.36 3.09
CA GLY A 55 38.38 1.07 3.75
C GLY A 55 37.11 0.28 4.10
N LEU A 56 35.99 0.58 3.44
CA LEU A 56 34.68 -0.05 3.68
C LEU A 56 34.55 -1.36 2.90
N HIS A 57 35.31 -2.38 3.30
CA HIS A 57 35.41 -3.66 2.58
C HIS A 57 34.08 -4.43 2.47
N ASP A 58 33.15 -4.21 3.39
CA ASP A 58 31.83 -4.85 3.37
C ASP A 58 30.79 -4.09 2.55
N TYR A 59 31.07 -2.84 2.16
CA TYR A 59 30.14 -2.03 1.36
C TYR A 59 29.71 -2.73 0.06
N PRO A 60 30.61 -3.24 -0.81
CA PRO A 60 30.18 -3.95 -2.02
C PRO A 60 29.51 -5.31 -1.74
N LYS A 61 29.66 -5.88 -0.53
CA LYS A 61 28.97 -7.11 -0.14
C LYS A 61 27.52 -6.82 0.23
N LEU A 62 27.26 -5.70 0.87
CA LEU A 62 25.93 -5.31 1.36
C LEU A 62 25.15 -4.50 0.33
N ILE A 63 25.80 -3.54 -0.34
CA ILE A 63 25.19 -2.60 -1.27
C ILE A 63 25.33 -3.10 -2.70
N LYS A 64 24.23 -3.66 -3.22
CA LYS A 64 24.18 -4.28 -4.56
C LYS A 64 24.03 -3.28 -5.69
N GLN A 65 23.35 -2.17 -5.44
CA GLN A 65 23.13 -1.11 -6.42
C GLN A 65 23.50 0.24 -5.79
N PRO A 66 24.79 0.65 -5.85
CA PRO A 66 25.21 1.95 -5.34
C PRO A 66 24.47 3.09 -6.04
N MET A 67 24.08 4.12 -5.30
CA MET A 67 23.39 5.29 -5.83
C MET A 67 23.67 6.53 -4.98
N ASP A 68 23.63 7.70 -5.62
CA ASP A 68 23.84 9.01 -5.01
C ASP A 68 23.02 10.09 -5.76
N LEU A 69 22.78 11.22 -5.09
CA LEU A 69 21.95 12.31 -5.63
C LEU A 69 22.56 12.99 -6.86
N GLY A 70 23.89 13.01 -6.98
CA GLY A 70 24.57 13.55 -8.15
C GLY A 70 24.27 12.73 -9.40
N THR A 71 24.39 11.40 -9.29
CA THR A 71 24.03 10.47 -10.37
C THR A 71 22.54 10.58 -10.74
N VAL A 72 21.63 10.62 -9.76
CA VAL A 72 20.19 10.76 -10.03
C VAL A 72 19.90 12.10 -10.74
N SER A 73 20.53 13.19 -10.30
CA SER A 73 20.40 14.52 -10.91
C SER A 73 20.92 14.55 -12.35
N GLU A 74 22.07 13.95 -12.63
CA GLU A 74 22.61 13.84 -13.98
C GLU A 74 21.66 13.07 -14.91
N ARG A 75 21.11 11.95 -14.45
CA ARG A 75 20.14 11.15 -15.21
C ARG A 75 18.83 11.91 -15.48
N LEU A 76 18.34 12.66 -14.49
CA LEU A 76 17.16 13.50 -14.66
C LEU A 76 17.38 14.54 -15.78
N ASN A 77 18.53 15.23 -15.75
CA ASN A 77 18.90 16.24 -16.75
C ASN A 77 19.13 15.67 -18.16
N ARG A 78 19.33 14.35 -18.27
CA ARG A 78 19.45 13.62 -19.54
C ARG A 78 18.13 12.98 -19.98
N ASN A 79 17.00 13.32 -19.37
CA ASN A 79 15.68 12.78 -19.68
C ASN A 79 15.62 11.24 -19.54
N HIS A 80 16.35 10.66 -18.58
CA HIS A 80 16.46 9.20 -18.43
C HIS A 80 15.17 8.53 -17.93
N TYR A 81 14.33 9.27 -17.22
CA TYR A 81 13.14 8.73 -16.56
C TYR A 81 11.90 8.85 -17.45
N ALA A 82 11.19 7.75 -17.65
CA ALA A 82 9.95 7.74 -18.44
C ALA A 82 8.73 8.07 -17.57
N ARG A 83 8.78 7.71 -16.28
CA ARG A 83 7.73 7.96 -15.29
C ARG A 83 8.28 8.64 -14.04
N LEU A 84 7.41 9.30 -13.30
CA LEU A 84 7.72 9.85 -11.98
C LEU A 84 8.27 8.79 -11.03
N GLU A 85 7.69 7.58 -11.05
CA GLU A 85 8.09 6.47 -10.18
C GLU A 85 9.51 5.98 -10.48
N ASP A 86 9.99 6.06 -11.72
CA ASP A 86 11.36 5.66 -12.09
C ASP A 86 12.38 6.57 -11.40
N PHE A 87 12.14 7.89 -11.46
CA PHE A 87 12.93 8.90 -10.76
C PHE A 87 12.87 8.71 -9.24
N ALA A 88 11.67 8.40 -8.73
CA ALA A 88 11.48 8.21 -7.30
C ALA A 88 12.21 6.98 -6.77
N ASN A 89 12.18 5.87 -7.50
CA ASN A 89 12.85 4.64 -7.10
C ASN A 89 14.37 4.79 -7.09
N GLU A 90 14.99 5.45 -8.08
CA GLU A 90 16.44 5.71 -8.02
C GLU A 90 16.81 6.65 -6.86
N THR A 91 15.96 7.64 -6.56
CA THR A 91 16.17 8.51 -5.39
C THR A 91 16.05 7.73 -4.07
N ARG A 92 15.04 6.86 -3.95
CA ARG A 92 14.83 6.00 -2.77
C ARG A 92 15.96 5.00 -2.55
N LEU A 93 16.63 4.56 -3.61
CA LEU A 93 17.80 3.69 -3.53
C LEU A 93 18.95 4.34 -2.76
N VAL A 94 19.12 5.67 -2.84
CA VAL A 94 20.09 6.41 -2.02
C VAL A 94 19.83 6.19 -0.53
N TRP A 95 18.57 6.34 -0.10
CA TRP A 95 18.17 6.19 1.29
C TRP A 95 18.23 4.73 1.74
N LYS A 96 17.73 3.81 0.90
CA LYS A 96 17.81 2.36 1.15
C LYS A 96 19.24 1.92 1.44
N ASN A 97 20.19 2.32 0.58
CA ASN A 97 21.60 1.97 0.76
C ASN A 97 22.16 2.53 2.07
N ALA A 98 21.76 3.75 2.44
CA ALA A 98 22.13 4.34 3.71
C ALA A 98 21.55 3.54 4.90
N PHE A 99 20.30 3.09 4.81
CA PHE A 99 19.64 2.30 5.86
C PHE A 99 20.21 0.90 6.02
N ILE A 100 20.65 0.27 4.91
CA ILE A 100 21.30 -1.06 4.94
C ILE A 100 22.68 -0.97 5.59
N PHE A 101 23.48 0.02 5.17
CA PHE A 101 24.90 0.05 5.56
C PHE A 101 25.14 0.67 6.93
N ASN A 102 24.28 1.59 7.38
CA ASN A 102 24.52 2.38 8.57
C ASN A 102 23.54 2.03 9.70
N ALA A 103 24.02 2.04 10.94
CA ALA A 103 23.17 1.81 12.11
C ALA A 103 22.10 2.92 12.27
N PRO A 104 20.88 2.62 12.77
CA PRO A 104 19.79 3.59 12.91
C PRO A 104 20.12 4.87 13.68
N ASP A 105 21.03 4.78 14.65
CA ASP A 105 21.48 5.89 15.49
C ASP A 105 22.59 6.74 14.86
N SER A 106 23.20 6.27 13.78
CA SER A 106 24.28 6.96 13.09
C SER A 106 23.82 8.26 12.43
N LEU A 107 24.77 9.18 12.25
CA LEU A 107 24.54 10.44 11.54
C LEU A 107 24.04 10.21 10.11
N TYR A 108 24.60 9.22 9.40
CA TYR A 108 24.24 8.92 8.01
C TYR A 108 22.81 8.41 7.88
N PHE A 109 22.39 7.50 8.76
CA PHE A 109 21.02 6.99 8.76
C PHE A 109 20.01 8.12 9.04
N LYS A 110 20.27 8.93 10.07
CA LYS A 110 19.41 10.07 10.43
C LYS A 110 19.34 11.11 9.30
N ALA A 111 20.47 11.41 8.65
CA ALA A 111 20.51 12.32 7.51
C ALA A 111 19.70 11.79 6.33
N ALA A 112 19.86 10.51 5.98
CA ALA A 112 19.08 9.85 4.94
C ALA A 112 17.57 9.87 5.26
N LYS A 113 17.18 9.59 6.51
CA LYS A 113 15.77 9.63 6.93
C LYS A 113 15.15 11.03 6.78
N GLN A 114 15.87 12.07 7.19
CA GLN A 114 15.40 13.46 7.05
C GLN A 114 15.21 13.87 5.58
N LEU A 115 16.14 13.45 4.70
CA LEU A 115 16.02 13.71 3.26
C LEU A 115 14.90 12.89 2.62
N ALA A 116 14.75 11.63 3.02
CA ALA A 116 13.66 10.76 2.58
C ALA A 116 12.29 11.36 2.94
N ASP A 117 12.11 11.85 4.17
CA ASP A 117 10.84 12.46 4.60
C ASP A 117 10.52 13.73 3.81
N MET A 118 11.54 14.56 3.55
CA MET A 118 11.38 15.73 2.69
C MET A 118 11.03 15.35 1.25
N PHE A 119 11.67 14.30 0.73
CA PHE A 119 11.44 13.79 -0.60
C PHE A 119 10.00 13.26 -0.74
N GLU A 120 9.56 12.36 0.13
CA GLU A 120 8.21 11.77 0.06
C GLU A 120 7.10 12.82 0.21
N LYS A 121 7.31 13.87 1.01
CA LYS A 121 6.37 15.00 1.10
C LYS A 121 6.20 15.76 -0.23
N HIS A 122 7.27 15.87 -1.03
CA HIS A 122 7.15 16.48 -2.36
C HIS A 122 6.54 15.51 -3.38
N MET A 123 6.83 14.22 -3.26
CA MET A 123 6.19 13.18 -4.08
C MET A 123 4.68 13.17 -3.89
N GLU A 124 4.21 13.25 -2.64
CA GLU A 124 2.79 13.38 -2.31
C GLU A 124 2.13 14.57 -3.04
N LYS A 125 2.80 15.73 -3.05
CA LYS A 125 2.32 16.91 -3.77
C LYS A 125 2.24 16.66 -5.28
N PHE A 126 3.26 16.06 -5.88
CA PHE A 126 3.28 15.78 -7.31
C PHE A 126 2.17 14.80 -7.72
N GLU A 127 1.98 13.75 -6.94
CA GLU A 127 0.95 12.74 -7.18
C GLU A 127 -0.47 13.31 -6.99
N THR A 128 -0.68 14.13 -5.95
CA THR A 128 -1.96 14.82 -5.71
C THR A 128 -2.32 15.76 -6.87
N GLU A 129 -1.36 16.59 -7.30
CA GLU A 129 -1.57 17.50 -8.43
C GLU A 129 -1.88 16.73 -9.72
N ALA A 130 -1.17 15.62 -9.97
CA ALA A 130 -1.40 14.80 -11.15
C ALA A 130 -2.79 14.15 -11.13
N GLU A 131 -3.24 13.65 -9.97
CA GLU A 131 -4.56 13.06 -9.80
C GLU A 131 -5.69 14.09 -9.96
N GLN A 132 -5.48 15.33 -9.53
CA GLN A 132 -6.47 16.41 -9.69
C GLN A 132 -6.60 16.89 -11.14
N VAL A 133 -5.49 16.92 -11.89
CA VAL A 133 -5.46 17.45 -13.27
C VAL A 133 -5.94 16.41 -14.28
N ASN A 134 -5.54 15.14 -14.12
CA ASN A 134 -5.87 14.07 -15.07
C ASN A 134 -5.95 12.72 -14.36
N PRO A 135 -7.03 12.46 -13.60
CA PRO A 135 -7.21 11.19 -12.91
C PRO A 135 -7.28 10.05 -13.92
N LEU A 136 -6.56 8.96 -13.65
CA LEU A 136 -6.52 7.82 -14.54
C LEU A 136 -7.90 7.11 -14.53
N GLN A 137 -8.61 7.17 -15.66
CA GLN A 137 -9.96 6.62 -15.83
C GLN A 137 -9.92 5.09 -16.01
N LEU A 138 -9.57 4.39 -14.94
CA LEU A 138 -9.54 2.93 -14.85
C LEU A 138 -10.41 2.46 -13.68
N ASP A 139 -10.88 1.21 -13.77
CA ASP A 139 -11.54 0.53 -12.64
C ASP A 139 -10.66 0.55 -11.38
N THR A 140 -11.27 0.77 -10.22
CA THR A 140 -10.56 0.94 -8.95
C THR A 140 -9.66 -0.24 -8.62
N MET A 141 -10.08 -1.48 -8.91
CA MET A 141 -9.24 -2.66 -8.67
C MET A 141 -8.06 -2.75 -9.64
N VAL A 142 -8.24 -2.29 -10.89
CA VAL A 142 -7.12 -2.14 -11.83
C VAL A 142 -6.12 -1.09 -11.34
N ARG A 143 -6.60 0.01 -10.76
CA ARG A 143 -5.73 1.03 -10.15
C ARG A 143 -5.01 0.51 -8.90
N CYS A 144 -5.67 -0.34 -8.10
CA CYS A 144 -5.03 -1.04 -6.98
C CYS A 144 -3.91 -1.97 -7.45
N ASN A 145 -4.08 -2.65 -8.60
CA ASN A 145 -3.01 -3.46 -9.20
C ASN A 145 -1.80 -2.61 -9.61
N LEU A 146 -2.03 -1.45 -10.22
CA LEU A 146 -0.95 -0.51 -10.56
C LEU A 146 -0.23 0.03 -9.32
N LEU A 147 -0.99 0.34 -8.26
CA LEU A 147 -0.41 0.75 -6.98
C LEU A 147 0.43 -0.36 -6.35
N LEU A 148 -0.07 -1.59 -6.32
CA LEU A 148 0.69 -2.73 -5.80
C LEU A 148 1.99 -2.93 -6.59
N ALA A 149 1.92 -2.85 -7.92
CA ALA A 149 3.11 -2.98 -8.78
C ALA A 149 4.15 -1.88 -8.49
N ASP A 150 3.71 -0.63 -8.32
CA ASP A 150 4.62 0.47 -7.96
C ASP A 150 5.21 0.26 -6.54
N ILE A 151 4.43 -0.23 -5.58
CA ILE A 151 4.92 -0.57 -4.22
C ILE A 151 5.93 -1.73 -4.28
N GLN A 152 5.67 -2.78 -5.06
CA GLN A 152 6.60 -3.91 -5.25
C GLN A 152 7.91 -3.47 -5.94
N ALA A 153 7.83 -2.51 -6.87
CA ALA A 153 8.99 -1.96 -7.55
C ALA A 153 9.79 -0.96 -6.67
N ASN A 154 9.21 -0.45 -5.60
CA ASN A 154 9.90 0.44 -4.68
C ASN A 154 11.10 -0.29 -4.05
N PRO A 155 12.33 0.26 -4.12
CA PRO A 155 13.50 -0.42 -3.58
C PRO A 155 13.37 -0.78 -2.10
N LEU A 156 12.63 0.02 -1.33
CA LEU A 156 12.38 -0.23 0.10
C LEU A 156 11.55 -1.50 0.34
N ALA A 157 10.82 -1.99 -0.66
CA ALA A 157 9.92 -3.13 -0.53
C ALA A 157 10.62 -4.49 -0.51
N GLU A 158 11.93 -4.57 -0.77
CA GLU A 158 12.67 -5.84 -0.95
C GLU A 158 12.40 -6.88 0.15
N TRP A 159 12.35 -6.47 1.42
CA TRP A 159 12.14 -7.36 2.58
C TRP A 159 10.69 -7.77 2.82
N PHE A 160 9.76 -7.25 2.02
CA PHE A 160 8.32 -7.44 2.17
C PHE A 160 7.71 -8.14 0.95
N LEU A 161 8.53 -8.51 -0.04
CA LEU A 161 8.07 -9.10 -1.28
C LEU A 161 7.57 -10.53 -1.09
N GLU A 162 8.27 -11.34 -0.31
CA GLU A 162 7.99 -12.77 -0.13
C GLU A 162 7.67 -13.10 1.34
N PRO A 163 6.99 -14.23 1.61
CA PRO A 163 6.76 -14.68 2.98
C PRO A 163 8.08 -14.80 3.76
N VAL A 164 8.06 -14.39 5.03
CA VAL A 164 9.23 -14.52 5.91
C VAL A 164 9.52 -16.00 6.18
N ASP A 165 10.69 -16.48 5.75
CA ASP A 165 11.20 -17.81 6.11
C ASP A 165 11.74 -17.80 7.56
N HIS A 166 10.82 -17.70 8.50
CA HIS A 166 11.14 -17.59 9.92
C HIS A 166 11.84 -18.86 10.46
N VAL A 167 11.65 -20.02 9.82
CA VAL A 167 12.36 -21.26 10.17
C VAL A 167 13.81 -21.20 9.70
N GLY A 168 14.05 -20.87 8.43
CA GLY A 168 15.41 -20.74 7.88
C GLY A 168 16.23 -19.63 8.54
N LEU A 169 15.56 -18.57 9.02
CA LEU A 169 16.18 -17.48 9.77
C LEU A 169 16.33 -17.76 11.28
N GLY A 170 15.79 -18.87 11.79
CA GLY A 170 15.86 -19.23 13.21
C GLY A 170 15.01 -18.33 14.13
N LEU A 171 13.99 -17.66 13.58
CA LEU A 171 13.08 -16.76 14.30
C LEU A 171 11.98 -17.58 15.01
N THR A 172 12.33 -18.23 16.13
CA THR A 172 11.46 -19.19 16.82
C THR A 172 10.22 -18.59 17.47
N ASP A 173 10.20 -17.27 17.67
CA ASP A 173 9.10 -16.51 18.26
C ASP A 173 8.20 -15.83 17.21
N TYR A 174 8.56 -15.90 15.91
CA TYR A 174 7.87 -15.15 14.85
C TYR A 174 6.37 -15.43 14.82
N THR A 175 5.95 -16.70 14.86
CA THR A 175 4.53 -17.08 14.81
C THR A 175 3.76 -16.78 16.10
N GLN A 176 4.47 -16.43 17.18
CA GLN A 176 3.84 -15.99 18.44
C GLN A 176 3.49 -14.50 18.37
N VAL A 177 4.28 -13.71 17.64
CA VAL A 177 4.07 -12.27 17.45
C VAL A 177 3.22 -11.98 16.22
N VAL A 178 3.53 -12.61 15.09
CA VAL A 178 2.85 -12.46 13.80
C VAL A 178 1.84 -13.59 13.65
N THR A 179 0.58 -13.30 13.96
CA THR A 179 -0.52 -14.28 13.94
C THR A 179 -1.18 -14.42 12.56
N GLN A 180 -1.06 -13.40 11.71
CA GLN A 180 -1.58 -13.39 10.35
C GLN A 180 -0.46 -12.94 9.39
N PRO A 181 0.40 -13.86 8.92
CA PRO A 181 1.49 -13.50 8.01
C PRO A 181 0.95 -13.00 6.67
N MET A 182 1.60 -11.99 6.11
CA MET A 182 1.28 -11.42 4.79
C MET A 182 2.53 -10.83 4.16
N ASP A 183 2.60 -10.87 2.83
CA ASP A 183 3.67 -10.33 2.00
C ASP A 183 3.12 -9.82 0.66
N LEU A 184 3.86 -8.95 -0.02
CA LEU A 184 3.38 -8.30 -1.25
C LEU A 184 3.18 -9.27 -2.41
N SER A 185 3.89 -10.42 -2.49
CA SER A 185 3.64 -11.44 -3.51
C SER A 185 2.32 -12.16 -3.26
N THR A 186 2.01 -12.46 -2.00
CA THR A 186 0.74 -13.08 -1.60
C THR A 186 -0.42 -12.14 -1.88
N VAL A 187 -0.28 -10.85 -1.57
CA VAL A 187 -1.25 -9.82 -1.99
C VAL A 187 -1.45 -9.81 -3.49
N GLY A 188 -0.36 -9.84 -4.28
CA GLY A 188 -0.43 -9.90 -5.74
C GLY A 188 -1.21 -11.13 -6.24
N LYS A 189 -0.90 -12.32 -5.72
CA LYS A 189 -1.60 -13.56 -6.05
C LYS A 189 -3.09 -13.51 -5.67
N LYS A 190 -3.44 -12.89 -4.53
CA LYS A 190 -4.83 -12.69 -4.11
C LYS A 190 -5.56 -11.76 -5.09
N LEU A 191 -4.92 -10.68 -5.51
CA LEU A 191 -5.46 -9.72 -6.48
C LEU A 191 -5.71 -10.37 -7.85
N GLU A 192 -4.72 -11.10 -8.40
CA GLU A 192 -4.82 -11.82 -9.67
C GLU A 192 -5.96 -12.86 -9.70
N ARG A 193 -6.21 -13.48 -8.54
CA ARG A 193 -7.27 -14.49 -8.37
C ARG A 193 -8.63 -13.89 -8.01
N ASN A 194 -8.76 -12.55 -8.03
CA ASN A 194 -9.96 -11.82 -7.62
C ASN A 194 -10.45 -12.20 -6.22
N GLN A 195 -9.52 -12.34 -5.26
CA GLN A 195 -9.82 -12.74 -3.88
C GLN A 195 -10.11 -11.56 -2.95
N TYR A 196 -10.06 -10.33 -3.45
CA TYR A 196 -10.49 -9.12 -2.75
C TYR A 196 -11.87 -8.69 -3.23
N MET A 197 -12.80 -8.46 -2.30
CA MET A 197 -14.17 -8.06 -2.61
C MET A 197 -14.29 -6.53 -2.73
N SER A 198 -13.43 -5.81 -2.02
CA SER A 198 -13.32 -4.36 -2.07
C SER A 198 -11.86 -3.88 -2.18
N PRO A 199 -11.63 -2.65 -2.65
CA PRO A 199 -10.32 -2.01 -2.53
C PRO A 199 -9.81 -1.96 -1.08
N GLU A 200 -10.71 -1.90 -0.10
CA GLU A 200 -10.34 -1.86 1.31
C GLU A 200 -9.83 -3.21 1.82
N ASP A 201 -10.33 -4.34 1.30
CA ASP A 201 -9.80 -5.67 1.63
C ASP A 201 -8.36 -5.83 1.13
N PHE A 202 -8.10 -5.31 -0.08
CA PHE A 202 -6.76 -5.21 -0.63
C PHE A 202 -5.86 -4.33 0.25
N ALA A 203 -6.36 -3.15 0.64
CA ALA A 203 -5.61 -2.23 1.48
C ALA A 203 -5.33 -2.79 2.88
N HIS A 204 -6.27 -3.54 3.45
CA HIS A 204 -6.11 -4.23 4.73
C HIS A 204 -4.90 -5.17 4.69
N ASP A 205 -4.82 -6.02 3.67
CA ASP A 205 -3.69 -6.95 3.50
C ASP A 205 -2.36 -6.24 3.27
N VAL A 206 -2.33 -5.18 2.44
CA VAL A 206 -1.10 -4.41 2.22
C VAL A 206 -0.62 -3.75 3.51
N ARG A 207 -1.54 -3.16 4.31
CA ARG A 207 -1.20 -2.59 5.62
C ARG A 207 -0.69 -3.66 6.58
N LEU A 208 -1.29 -4.86 6.56
CA LEU A 208 -0.89 -5.98 7.41
C LEU A 208 0.58 -6.37 7.19
N VAL A 209 1.08 -6.34 5.94
CA VAL A 209 2.51 -6.56 5.63
C VAL A 209 3.41 -5.65 6.47
N PHE A 210 3.12 -4.35 6.48
CA PHE A 210 3.95 -3.36 7.18
C PHE A 210 3.71 -3.36 8.70
N GLN A 211 2.47 -3.57 9.14
CA GLN A 211 2.12 -3.67 10.55
C GLN A 211 2.80 -4.86 11.22
N ASN A 212 2.81 -6.03 10.57
CA ASN A 212 3.50 -7.22 11.06
C ASN A 212 5.00 -6.97 11.21
N ALA A 213 5.62 -6.31 10.23
CA ALA A 213 7.04 -5.99 10.28
C ALA A 213 7.38 -5.03 11.44
N ILE A 214 6.55 -4.02 11.68
CA ILE A 214 6.71 -3.09 12.80
C ILE A 214 6.47 -3.81 14.15
N ALA A 215 5.46 -4.67 14.23
CA ALA A 215 5.15 -5.42 15.44
C ALA A 215 6.30 -6.35 15.84
N TYR A 216 6.89 -7.07 14.88
CA TYR A 216 7.99 -7.98 15.14
C TYR A 216 9.32 -7.27 15.39
N ASN A 217 9.64 -6.24 14.60
CA ASN A 217 10.98 -5.61 14.63
C ASN A 217 11.06 -4.32 15.45
N SER A 218 9.94 -3.77 15.94
CA SER A 218 9.78 -2.41 16.47
C SER A 218 9.91 -1.29 15.43
N ALA A 219 9.23 -0.17 15.67
CA ALA A 219 9.21 1.00 14.79
C ALA A 219 10.56 1.73 14.66
N SER A 220 11.49 1.52 15.61
CA SER A 220 12.82 2.14 15.59
C SER A 220 13.88 1.30 14.89
N SER A 221 13.59 0.03 14.59
CA SER A 221 14.48 -0.81 13.78
C SER A 221 14.51 -0.34 12.32
N MET A 222 15.55 -0.76 11.58
CA MET A 222 15.63 -0.50 10.14
C MET A 222 14.38 -1.01 9.40
N PHE A 223 13.92 -2.23 9.68
CA PHE A 223 12.71 -2.80 9.07
C PHE A 223 11.45 -2.00 9.43
N GLY A 224 11.31 -1.57 10.69
CA GLY A 224 10.18 -0.75 11.14
C GLY A 224 10.15 0.63 10.50
N VAL A 225 11.31 1.28 10.37
CA VAL A 225 11.44 2.57 9.68
C VAL A 225 11.04 2.44 8.21
N VAL A 226 11.54 1.41 7.52
CA VAL A 226 11.24 1.18 6.10
C VAL A 226 9.75 0.83 5.90
N ALA A 227 9.20 -0.04 6.75
CA ALA A 227 7.78 -0.38 6.74
C ALA A 227 6.88 0.85 6.96
N GLY A 228 7.25 1.74 7.89
CA GLY A 228 6.52 2.98 8.13
C GLY A 228 6.53 3.94 6.92
N ILE A 229 7.67 4.04 6.21
CA ILE A 229 7.75 4.83 4.97
C ILE A 229 6.83 4.24 3.90
N LEU A 230 6.90 2.93 3.66
CA LEU A 230 6.07 2.26 2.66
C LEU A 230 4.58 2.32 3.00
N ALA A 231 4.21 2.14 4.27
CA ALA A 231 2.83 2.29 4.73
C ALA A 231 2.29 3.69 4.44
N ALA A 232 3.06 4.74 4.77
CA ALA A 232 2.67 6.12 4.49
C ALA A 232 2.53 6.39 2.97
N VAL A 233 3.45 5.85 2.15
CA VAL A 233 3.37 5.96 0.68
C VAL A 233 2.15 5.22 0.13
N PHE A 234 1.86 4.02 0.64
CA PHE A 234 0.69 3.25 0.25
C PHE A 234 -0.60 3.97 0.62
N ASP A 235 -0.78 4.36 1.88
CA ASP A 235 -2.03 4.96 2.37
C ASP A 235 -2.37 6.28 1.68
N ARG A 236 -1.37 7.15 1.48
CA ARG A 236 -1.60 8.43 0.77
C ARG A 236 -2.02 8.18 -0.69
N ARG A 237 -1.38 7.22 -1.37
CA ARG A 237 -1.72 6.88 -2.76
C ARG A 237 -3.08 6.21 -2.85
N PHE A 238 -3.35 5.24 -2.00
CA PHE A 238 -4.63 4.55 -1.93
C PHE A 238 -5.78 5.53 -1.65
N THR A 239 -5.56 6.52 -0.78
CA THR A 239 -6.51 7.60 -0.52
C THR A 239 -6.81 8.40 -1.78
N LEU A 240 -5.79 8.82 -2.55
CA LEU A 240 -5.99 9.50 -3.83
C LEU A 240 -6.81 8.66 -4.83
N LEU A 241 -6.50 7.36 -4.92
CA LEU A 241 -7.22 6.43 -5.80
C LEU A 241 -8.70 6.28 -5.42
N THR A 242 -9.01 6.17 -4.13
CA THR A 242 -10.34 5.87 -3.62
C THR A 242 -11.22 7.10 -3.44
N GLN A 243 -10.66 8.26 -3.11
CA GLN A 243 -11.38 9.54 -3.13
C GLN A 243 -11.84 9.91 -4.55
N ALA A 244 -11.05 9.57 -5.57
CA ALA A 244 -11.47 9.68 -6.96
C ALA A 244 -12.61 8.71 -7.32
N ALA A 245 -12.69 7.54 -6.66
CA ALA A 245 -13.73 6.52 -6.90
C ALA A 245 -15.03 6.76 -6.13
N ALA A 246 -15.00 7.44 -4.97
CA ALA A 246 -16.19 7.75 -4.16
C ALA A 246 -17.19 8.72 -4.84
N ALA A 247 -16.87 9.22 -6.03
CA ALA A 247 -17.78 9.97 -6.89
C ALA A 247 -18.70 9.07 -7.76
N ASP A 248 -18.53 7.74 -7.72
CA ASP A 248 -19.35 6.73 -8.41
C ASP A 248 -19.83 5.69 -7.37
N PRO A 249 -21.14 5.41 -7.20
CA PRO A 249 -21.68 4.58 -6.11
C PRO A 249 -21.27 3.09 -6.09
N GLY A 250 -20.27 2.69 -6.89
CA GLY A 250 -19.70 1.35 -6.89
C GLY A 250 -20.56 0.32 -7.63
N ARG A 251 -19.91 -0.50 -8.47
CA ARG A 251 -20.57 -1.63 -9.12
C ARG A 251 -20.75 -2.76 -8.09
N PRO A 252 -21.90 -3.47 -8.08
CA PRO A 252 -22.11 -4.65 -7.26
C PRO A 252 -20.99 -5.69 -7.35
N ILE A 253 -20.54 -6.20 -6.21
CA ILE A 253 -19.55 -7.29 -6.11
C ILE A 253 -20.12 -8.55 -6.81
N PRO A 254 -19.33 -9.26 -7.65
CA PRO A 254 -19.77 -10.51 -8.27
C PRO A 254 -20.11 -11.60 -7.25
N ASP A 255 -21.14 -12.40 -7.53
CA ASP A 255 -21.61 -13.47 -6.65
C ASP A 255 -20.56 -14.58 -6.46
N ARG A 256 -20.27 -14.94 -5.19
CA ARG A 256 -19.35 -16.05 -4.82
C ARG A 256 -20.12 -17.31 -4.39
N PRO A 257 -19.76 -18.51 -4.86
CA PRO A 257 -20.34 -19.76 -4.37
C PRO A 257 -20.08 -19.95 -2.87
N GLY A 258 -21.14 -20.12 -2.07
CA GLY A 258 -21.04 -20.29 -0.62
C GLY A 258 -21.10 -18.98 0.19
N TRP A 259 -21.35 -17.84 -0.46
CA TRP A 259 -21.61 -16.52 0.16
C TRP A 259 -22.91 -15.89 -0.37
N PRO A 260 -23.45 -14.88 0.32
CA PRO A 260 -24.65 -14.18 -0.16
C PRO A 260 -24.37 -13.45 -1.47
N THR A 261 -25.24 -13.67 -2.46
CA THR A 261 -25.25 -12.92 -3.73
C THR A 261 -25.59 -11.46 -3.52
N PHE A 262 -25.24 -10.58 -4.45
CA PHE A 262 -25.66 -9.18 -4.42
C PHE A 262 -27.18 -9.04 -4.32
N ALA A 263 -27.93 -9.86 -5.07
CA ALA A 263 -29.39 -9.87 -4.99
C ALA A 263 -29.90 -10.24 -3.60
N GLN A 264 -29.25 -11.20 -2.92
CA GLN A 264 -29.56 -11.58 -1.55
C GLN A 264 -29.19 -10.48 -0.55
N LYS A 265 -28.01 -9.84 -0.70
CA LYS A 265 -27.55 -8.74 0.16
C LYS A 265 -28.47 -7.53 0.04
N LYS A 266 -28.85 -7.16 -1.19
CA LYS A 266 -29.83 -6.09 -1.43
C LYS A 266 -31.17 -6.39 -0.77
N LYS A 267 -31.68 -7.61 -0.94
CA LYS A 267 -32.93 -8.04 -0.28
C LYS A 267 -32.80 -8.01 1.24
N PHE A 268 -31.65 -8.42 1.79
CA PHE A 268 -31.38 -8.37 3.22
C PHE A 268 -31.43 -6.93 3.75
N TYR A 269 -30.71 -6.01 3.08
CA TYR A 269 -30.72 -4.59 3.38
C TYR A 269 -32.14 -3.99 3.35
N ASP A 270 -32.91 -4.26 2.29
CA ASP A 270 -34.28 -3.77 2.12
C ASP A 270 -35.23 -4.27 3.22
N LEU A 271 -34.96 -5.43 3.83
CA LEU A 271 -35.73 -5.93 4.95
C LEU A 271 -35.26 -5.32 6.29
N CYS A 272 -33.95 -5.18 6.48
CA CYS A 272 -33.35 -4.57 7.67
C CYS A 272 -33.80 -3.13 7.88
N THR A 273 -33.97 -2.35 6.82
CA THR A 273 -34.50 -0.97 6.89
C THR A 273 -35.93 -0.87 7.44
N LYS A 274 -36.67 -1.98 7.50
CA LYS A 274 -38.05 -2.06 8.03
C LYS A 274 -38.10 -2.53 9.49
N LEU A 275 -36.96 -2.90 10.08
CA LEU A 275 -36.86 -3.39 11.45
C LEU A 275 -36.92 -2.25 12.46
N THR A 276 -37.38 -2.56 13.69
CA THR A 276 -37.21 -1.62 14.80
C THR A 276 -35.76 -1.64 15.31
N LEU A 277 -35.36 -0.64 16.07
CA LEU A 277 -34.07 -0.64 16.75
C LEU A 277 -33.89 -1.87 17.68
N SER A 278 -34.97 -2.33 18.32
CA SER A 278 -34.96 -3.54 19.16
C SER A 278 -34.70 -4.80 18.32
N ASP A 279 -35.36 -4.91 17.16
CA ASP A 279 -35.13 -6.03 16.23
C ASP A 279 -33.70 -5.98 15.65
N LEU A 280 -33.18 -4.80 15.31
CA LEU A 280 -31.80 -4.64 14.85
C LEU A 280 -30.79 -5.08 15.93
N ASN A 281 -31.00 -4.69 17.19
CA ASN A 281 -30.15 -5.14 18.30
C ASN A 281 -30.19 -6.65 18.49
N GLN A 282 -31.36 -7.28 18.34
CA GLN A 282 -31.50 -8.74 18.40
C GLN A 282 -30.78 -9.44 17.24
N MET A 283 -30.86 -8.86 16.04
CA MET A 283 -30.14 -9.32 14.85
C MET A 283 -28.62 -9.25 15.08
N VAL A 284 -28.10 -8.09 15.49
CA VAL A 284 -26.67 -7.89 15.79
C VAL A 284 -26.21 -8.87 16.87
N GLY A 285 -26.98 -9.07 17.94
CA GLY A 285 -26.65 -10.05 18.97
C GLY A 285 -26.62 -11.49 18.45
N THR A 286 -27.37 -11.81 17.40
CA THR A 286 -27.32 -13.11 16.73
C THR A 286 -26.06 -13.24 15.87
N VAL A 287 -25.74 -12.20 15.08
CA VAL A 287 -24.50 -12.15 14.28
C VAL A 287 -23.29 -12.29 15.19
N GLN A 288 -23.22 -11.49 16.27
CA GLN A 288 -22.10 -11.49 17.20
C GLN A 288 -21.81 -12.87 17.81
N LYS A 289 -22.85 -13.69 18.01
CA LYS A 289 -22.73 -15.05 18.55
C LYS A 289 -22.32 -16.09 17.50
N SER A 290 -22.79 -15.93 16.26
CA SER A 290 -22.67 -16.94 15.21
C SER A 290 -21.54 -16.68 14.23
N CYS A 291 -21.24 -15.40 13.99
CA CYS A 291 -20.21 -14.89 13.10
C CYS A 291 -19.60 -13.61 13.69
N PRO A 292 -18.79 -13.71 14.78
CA PRO A 292 -18.26 -12.55 15.48
C PRO A 292 -17.34 -11.68 14.61
N THR A 293 -16.71 -12.26 13.58
CA THR A 293 -15.86 -11.55 12.61
C THR A 293 -16.64 -10.55 11.76
N ALA A 294 -17.94 -10.75 11.59
CA ALA A 294 -18.83 -9.86 10.84
C ALA A 294 -19.34 -8.67 11.66
N VAL A 295 -18.89 -8.47 12.91
CA VAL A 295 -19.36 -7.39 13.79
C VAL A 295 -18.20 -6.52 14.24
N ARG A 296 -18.31 -5.20 14.01
CA ARG A 296 -17.33 -4.19 14.45
C ARG A 296 -17.99 -3.22 15.42
N SER A 297 -17.31 -2.92 16.52
CA SER A 297 -17.76 -1.87 17.45
C SER A 297 -17.20 -0.53 17.00
N CYS A 298 -18.08 0.41 16.67
CA CYS A 298 -17.70 1.71 16.08
C CYS A 298 -17.89 2.89 17.06
N GLY A 299 -17.95 2.61 18.37
CA GLY A 299 -18.07 3.63 19.42
C GLY A 299 -18.75 3.09 20.68
N GLN A 300 -19.08 3.98 21.62
CA GLN A 300 -19.69 3.58 22.91
C GLN A 300 -21.10 2.96 22.78
N LYS A 301 -21.81 3.18 21.66
CA LYS A 301 -23.18 2.67 21.42
C LYS A 301 -23.47 2.25 19.97
N GLU A 302 -22.45 2.19 19.12
CA GLU A 302 -22.62 1.89 17.70
C GLU A 302 -21.93 0.58 17.34
N VAL A 303 -22.66 -0.25 16.61
CA VAL A 303 -22.21 -1.56 16.14
C VAL A 303 -22.52 -1.66 14.65
N GLU A 304 -21.52 -2.01 13.88
CA GLU A 304 -21.60 -2.23 12.44
C GLU A 304 -21.59 -3.74 12.16
N VAL A 305 -22.48 -4.18 11.26
CA VAL A 305 -22.49 -5.56 10.77
C VAL A 305 -22.02 -5.55 9.32
N ASP A 306 -20.87 -6.17 9.08
CA ASP A 306 -20.32 -6.37 7.76
C ASP A 306 -21.01 -7.58 7.11
N VAL A 307 -21.89 -7.31 6.14
CA VAL A 307 -22.68 -8.34 5.45
C VAL A 307 -21.79 -9.21 4.55
N ASP A 308 -20.62 -8.71 4.15
CA ASP A 308 -19.69 -9.42 3.29
C ASP A 308 -18.91 -10.51 4.06
N GLU A 309 -18.73 -10.31 5.37
CA GLU A 309 -18.10 -11.25 6.30
C GLU A 309 -19.06 -12.32 6.85
N LEU A 310 -20.36 -12.24 6.52
CA LEU A 310 -21.34 -13.24 6.96
C LEU A 310 -21.15 -14.55 6.21
N ASP A 311 -20.88 -15.63 6.96
CA ASP A 311 -20.97 -16.98 6.42
C ASP A 311 -22.43 -17.30 5.99
N MET A 312 -22.60 -18.16 4.98
CA MET A 312 -23.94 -18.46 4.44
C MET A 312 -24.92 -19.08 5.44
N LYS A 313 -24.43 -19.81 6.45
CA LYS A 313 -25.30 -20.40 7.46
C LYS A 313 -25.90 -19.30 8.33
N THR A 314 -25.05 -18.38 8.80
CA THR A 314 -25.45 -17.20 9.57
C THR A 314 -26.34 -16.28 8.74
N PHE A 315 -25.96 -15.98 7.50
CA PHE A 315 -26.75 -15.14 6.60
C PHE A 315 -28.16 -15.72 6.36
N ASN A 316 -28.27 -17.01 6.03
CA ASN A 316 -29.57 -17.66 5.80
C ASN A 316 -30.46 -17.66 7.06
N ASN A 317 -29.87 -17.93 8.22
CA ASN A 317 -30.59 -17.91 9.50
C ASN A 317 -31.18 -16.52 9.78
N ILE A 318 -30.37 -15.48 9.59
CA ILE A 318 -30.80 -14.11 9.84
C ILE A 318 -31.78 -13.65 8.77
N MET A 319 -31.56 -13.96 7.50
CA MET A 319 -32.49 -13.64 6.42
C MET A 319 -33.89 -14.23 6.65
N LEU A 320 -33.97 -15.47 7.12
CA LEU A 320 -35.23 -16.11 7.52
C LEU A 320 -35.87 -15.36 8.68
N TRP A 321 -35.09 -15.07 9.73
CA TRP A 321 -35.57 -14.37 10.91
C TRP A 321 -36.10 -12.98 10.58
N VAL A 322 -35.32 -12.16 9.86
CA VAL A 322 -35.72 -10.82 9.41
C VAL A 322 -36.98 -10.92 8.54
N GLY A 323 -37.06 -11.91 7.64
CA GLY A 323 -38.23 -12.15 6.80
C GLY A 323 -39.52 -12.44 7.59
N THR A 324 -39.44 -13.13 8.74
CA THR A 324 -40.62 -13.37 9.60
C THR A 324 -41.06 -12.08 10.31
N LYS A 325 -40.11 -11.27 10.80
CA LYS A 325 -40.38 -9.98 11.43
C LYS A 325 -41.02 -8.96 10.48
N SER A 326 -40.58 -8.92 9.22
CA SER A 326 -41.16 -8.03 8.22
C SER A 326 -42.59 -8.43 7.80
N LYS A 327 -42.94 -9.71 7.83
CA LYS A 327 -44.31 -10.19 7.53
C LYS A 327 -45.30 -9.87 8.64
N VAL A 328 -44.93 -10.10 9.89
CA VAL A 328 -45.78 -9.82 11.06
C VAL A 328 -46.22 -8.35 11.10
N LYS A 329 -45.33 -7.42 10.75
CA LYS A 329 -45.66 -5.98 10.69
C LYS A 329 -46.60 -5.59 9.54
N ALA A 330 -46.55 -6.31 8.41
CA ALA A 330 -47.44 -6.04 7.27
C ALA A 330 -48.89 -6.49 7.54
N GLU A 331 -49.10 -7.36 8.53
CA GLU A 331 -50.42 -7.84 8.97
C GLU A 331 -50.99 -7.06 10.17
N THR A 332 -50.18 -6.19 10.80
CA THR A 332 -50.60 -5.36 11.96
C THR A 332 -50.75 -3.86 11.65
N GLN A 333 -50.63 -3.46 10.38
CA GLN A 333 -50.96 -2.13 9.85
C GLN A 333 -52.23 -2.18 9.01
#